data_AF-A0A3C0YT71-F1
#
_entry.id   AF-A0A3C0YT71-F1
#
_cell.length_a   1.000
_cell.length_b   1.000
_cell.length_c   1.000
_cell.angle_alpha   90.00
_cell.angle_beta   90.00
_cell.angle_gamma   90.00
#
_symmetry.space_group_name_H-M   'P 1'
#
loop_
_entity.id
_entity.type
_entity.pdbx_description
1 polymer ?
#
loop_
_entity_poly.entity_id
_entity_poly.type
_entity_poly.pdbx_seq_one_letter_code
_entity_poly.pdbx_strand_id
1 'polypeptide(L)'
;MLMEEMIKAGVKLGLDKQLAERTVLVTARGAAMLAIERLKAGEKVDVLRQKVTSPNGTTEAALKVFAKYNFEQMVSDALAAAEKRSEELSGS
;
A
#
# COMPACT_ATOMS: atom_id res chain seq x y z
N MET A 1 -7.77 -4.39 -6.65
CA MET A 1 -6.80 -5.45 -6.33
C MET A 1 -6.20 -5.32 -4.92
N LEU A 2 -5.39 -4.31 -4.58
CA LEU A 2 -4.66 -4.31 -3.30
C LEU A 2 -5.55 -4.50 -2.05
N MET A 3 -6.54 -3.63 -1.83
CA MET A 3 -7.43 -3.74 -0.66
C MET A 3 -8.23 -5.05 -0.66
N GLU A 4 -8.67 -5.51 -1.82
CA GLU A 4 -9.39 -6.78 -1.99
C GLU A 4 -8.53 -7.97 -1.55
N GLU A 5 -7.27 -8.02 -1.96
CA GLU A 5 -6.34 -9.08 -1.55
C GLU A 5 -5.97 -8.99 -0.06
N MET A 6 -5.86 -7.78 0.49
CA MET A 6 -5.68 -7.58 1.93
C MET A 6 -6.88 -8.12 2.73
N ILE A 7 -8.11 -7.92 2.26
CA ILE A 7 -9.33 -8.44 2.90
C ILE A 7 -9.32 -9.97 2.84
N LYS A 8 -9.07 -10.56 1.66
CA LYS A 8 -8.97 -12.03 1.49
C LYS A 8 -7.89 -12.62 2.39
N ALA A 9 -6.73 -11.97 2.50
CA ALA A 9 -5.65 -12.40 3.40
C ALA A 9 -6.08 -12.30 4.86
N GLY A 10 -6.74 -11.22 5.28
CA GLY A 10 -7.28 -11.08 6.64
C GLY A 10 -8.26 -12.20 7.01
N VAL A 11 -9.17 -12.55 6.09
CA VAL A 11 -10.10 -13.67 6.29
C VAL A 11 -9.36 -15.00 6.40
N LYS A 12 -8.37 -15.26 5.54
CA LYS A 12 -7.53 -16.47 5.62
C LYS A 12 -6.74 -16.56 6.93
N LEU A 13 -6.41 -15.43 7.55
CA LEU A 13 -5.75 -15.34 8.84
C LEU A 13 -6.74 -15.43 10.03
N GLY A 14 -8.03 -15.66 9.77
CA GLY A 14 -9.04 -15.92 10.79
C GLY A 14 -9.89 -14.72 11.19
N LEU A 15 -9.77 -13.58 10.51
CA LEU A 15 -10.68 -12.45 10.72
C LEU A 15 -12.06 -12.75 10.14
N ASP A 16 -13.10 -12.28 10.83
CA ASP A 16 -14.42 -12.17 10.22
C ASP A 16 -14.35 -11.27 8.97
N LYS A 17 -15.13 -11.60 7.94
CA LYS A 17 -15.12 -10.89 6.67
C LYS A 17 -15.46 -9.41 6.82
N GLN A 18 -16.50 -9.08 7.59
CA GLN A 18 -16.91 -7.69 7.80
C GLN A 18 -15.83 -6.94 8.58
N LEU A 19 -15.21 -7.61 9.56
CA LEU A 19 -14.08 -7.03 10.29
C LEU A 19 -12.87 -6.78 9.38
N ALA A 20 -12.51 -7.73 8.51
CA ALA A 20 -11.41 -7.57 7.56
C ALA A 20 -11.68 -6.41 6.59
N GLU A 21 -12.88 -6.33 6.01
CA GLU A 21 -13.32 -5.23 5.15
C GLU A 21 -13.20 -3.89 5.85
N ARG A 22 -13.79 -3.76 7.04
CA ARG A 22 -13.75 -2.51 7.81
C ARG A 22 -12.32 -2.11 8.16
N THR A 23 -11.51 -3.08 8.59
CA THR A 23 -10.12 -2.83 9.00
C THR A 23 -9.31 -2.30 7.83
N VAL A 24 -9.35 -2.98 6.68
CA VAL A 24 -8.60 -2.56 5.48
C VAL A 24 -9.03 -1.18 5.00
N LEU A 25 -10.34 -0.89 4.97
CA LEU A 25 -10.84 0.43 4.55
C LEU A 25 -10.39 1.55 5.48
N VAL A 26 -10.47 1.35 6.81
CA VAL A 26 -10.02 2.36 7.78
C VAL A 26 -8.51 2.53 7.74
N THR A 27 -7.75 1.46 7.56
CA THR A 27 -6.28 1.50 7.43
C THR A 27 -5.88 2.28 6.19
N ALA A 28 -6.47 1.98 5.02
CA ALA A 28 -6.17 2.68 3.78
C ALA A 28 -6.51 4.17 3.88
N ARG A 29 -7.69 4.50 4.41
CA ARG A 29 -8.10 5.89 4.64
C ARG A 29 -7.15 6.62 5.60
N GLY A 30 -6.84 6.00 6.74
CA GLY A 30 -5.95 6.59 7.75
C GLY A 30 -4.54 6.83 7.22
N ALA A 31 -3.97 5.88 6.48
CA ALA A 31 -2.65 6.02 5.86
C ALA A 31 -2.61 7.17 4.85
N ALA A 32 -3.62 7.26 3.96
CA ALA A 32 -3.70 8.33 2.98
C ALA A 32 -3.88 9.71 3.65
N MET A 33 -4.77 9.81 4.64
CA MET A 33 -4.97 11.06 5.38
C MET A 33 -3.73 11.51 6.12
N LEU A 34 -3.04 10.59 6.81
CA LEU A 34 -1.79 10.89 7.50
C LEU A 34 -0.73 11.39 6.51
N ALA A 35 -0.58 10.73 5.36
CA ALA A 35 0.37 11.16 4.34
C ALA A 35 0.07 12.58 3.82
N ILE A 36 -1.19 12.89 3.53
CA ILE A 36 -1.61 14.21 3.06
C ILE A 36 -1.37 15.29 4.12
N GLU A 37 -1.72 15.01 5.38
CA GLU A 37 -1.51 15.94 6.50
C GLU A 37 -0.02 16.22 6.69
N ARG A 38 0.80 15.17 6.68
CA ARG A 38 2.23 15.23 6.96
C ARG A 38 3.03 15.84 5.80
N LEU A 39 2.57 15.66 4.57
CA LEU A 39 3.14 16.33 3.40
C LEU A 39 3.08 17.86 3.54
N LYS A 40 1.99 18.41 4.09
CA LYS A 40 1.87 19.86 4.36
C LYS A 40 2.87 20.34 5.40
N ALA A 41 3.33 19.45 6.28
CA ALA A 41 4.35 19.71 7.29
C ALA A 41 5.78 19.41 6.78
N GLY A 42 5.95 19.07 5.48
CA GLY A 42 7.25 18.78 4.87
C GLY A 42 7.78 17.36 5.14
N GLU A 43 6.98 16.48 5.75
CA GLU A 43 7.36 15.08 5.96
C GLU A 43 7.10 14.23 4.71
N LYS A 44 8.04 13.34 4.39
CA LYS A 44 7.95 12.42 3.25
C LYS A 44 7.30 11.08 3.65
N VAL A 45 6.69 10.40 2.68
CA VAL A 45 5.96 9.13 2.91
C VAL A 45 6.86 7.99 3.40
N ASP A 46 8.11 7.94 2.95
CA ASP A 46 9.10 6.95 3.40
C ASP A 46 9.43 7.11 4.89
N VAL A 47 9.49 8.35 5.39
CA VAL A 47 9.65 8.64 6.83
C VAL A 47 8.44 8.14 7.62
N LEU A 48 7.23 8.31 7.10
CA LEU A 48 6.02 7.80 7.76
C LEU A 48 6.02 6.27 7.85
N ARG A 49 6.45 5.57 6.80
CA ARG A 49 6.66 4.11 6.83
C ARG A 49 7.68 3.71 7.88
N GLN A 50 8.81 4.40 7.97
CA GLN A 50 9.85 4.12 8.97
C GLN A 50 9.31 4.26 10.41
N LYS A 51 8.50 5.28 10.68
CA LYS A 51 7.91 5.51 12.01
C LYS A 51 7.00 4.37 12.50
N VAL A 52 6.42 3.59 11.60
CA VAL A 52 5.57 2.42 11.92
C VAL A 52 6.30 1.08 11.75
N THR A 53 7.62 1.12 11.54
CA THR A 53 8.46 -0.06 11.33
C THR A 53 9.47 -0.18 12.47
N SER A 54 9.13 -0.98 13.48
CA SER A 54 10.06 -1.31 14.56
C SER A 54 11.01 -2.44 14.14
N PRO A 55 12.28 -2.45 14.60
CA PRO A 55 13.21 -3.56 14.37
C PRO A 55 12.60 -4.90 14.83
N ASN A 56 12.67 -5.93 13.99
CA ASN A 56 12.05 -7.24 14.21
C ASN A 56 10.52 -7.22 14.43
N GLY A 57 9.84 -6.14 14.04
CA GLY A 57 8.39 -6.00 14.14
C GLY A 57 7.62 -6.70 13.00
N THR A 58 6.30 -6.79 13.16
CA THR A 58 5.41 -7.40 12.15
C THR A 58 5.40 -6.63 10.83
N THR A 59 5.46 -5.30 10.86
CA THR A 59 5.58 -4.45 9.67
C THR A 59 6.89 -4.72 8.93
N GLU A 60 8.00 -4.85 9.66
CA GLU A 60 9.31 -5.15 9.04
C GLU A 60 9.28 -6.53 8.35
N ALA A 61 8.69 -7.54 8.98
CA ALA A 61 8.53 -8.86 8.39
C ALA A 61 7.73 -8.81 7.08
N ALA A 62 6.63 -8.05 7.03
CA ALA A 62 5.85 -7.85 5.81
C ALA A 62 6.66 -7.12 4.71
N LEU A 63 7.40 -6.06 5.06
CA LEU A 63 8.24 -5.33 4.10
C LEU A 63 9.36 -6.20 3.51
N LYS A 64 9.96 -7.10 4.29
CA LYS A 64 10.93 -8.08 3.77
C LYS A 64 10.30 -9.01 2.73
N VAL A 65 9.04 -9.40 2.90
CA VAL A 65 8.29 -10.17 1.90
C VAL A 65 8.05 -9.35 0.64
N PHE A 66 7.65 -8.08 0.76
CA PHE A 66 7.48 -7.20 -0.40
C PHE A 66 8.78 -7.01 -1.19
N ALA A 67 9.90 -6.81 -0.49
CA ALA A 67 11.21 -6.71 -1.12
C ALA A 67 11.60 -8.01 -1.85
N LYS A 68 11.38 -9.18 -1.23
CA LYS A 68 11.64 -10.49 -1.84
C LYS A 68 10.89 -10.68 -3.17
N TYR A 69 9.71 -10.10 -3.32
CA TYR A 69 8.89 -10.19 -4.53
C TYR A 69 9.05 -8.98 -5.47
N ASN A 70 10.11 -8.17 -5.31
CA ASN A 70 10.41 -7.01 -6.16
C ASN A 70 9.23 -6.04 -6.27
N PHE A 71 8.52 -5.80 -5.16
CA PHE A 71 7.32 -4.97 -5.15
C PHE A 71 7.54 -3.56 -5.74
N GLU A 72 8.70 -2.95 -5.49
CA GLU A 72 9.05 -1.64 -6.03
C GLU A 72 9.08 -1.65 -7.57
N GLN A 73 9.72 -2.66 -8.16
CA GLN A 73 9.76 -2.83 -9.62
C GLN A 73 8.35 -3.10 -10.17
N MET A 74 7.58 -3.96 -9.51
CA MET A 74 6.21 -4.27 -9.92
C MET A 74 5.32 -3.03 -9.99
N VAL A 75 5.41 -2.14 -9.00
CA VAL A 75 4.65 -0.89 -8.99
C VAL A 75 5.13 0.06 -10.09
N SER A 76 6.46 0.18 -10.28
CA SER A 76 7.04 1.00 -11.35
C SER A 76 6.55 0.56 -12.73
N ASP A 77 6.62 -0.73 -13.03
CA ASP A 77 6.20 -1.30 -14.32
C ASP A 77 4.70 -1.10 -14.56
N ALA A 78 3.88 -1.26 -13.52
CA ALA A 78 2.44 -1.04 -13.61
C ALA A 78 2.08 0.41 -13.94
N LEU A 79 2.77 1.38 -13.33
CA LEU A 79 2.55 2.80 -13.60
C LEU A 79 3.06 3.20 -14.99
N ALA A 80 4.22 2.70 -15.42
CA ALA A 80 4.72 2.92 -16.77
C ALA A 80 3.79 2.35 -17.85
N ALA A 81 3.22 1.16 -17.61
CA ALA A 81 2.22 0.59 -18.52
C ALA A 81 0.93 1.43 -18.59
N ALA A 82 0.49 1.99 -17.46
CA ALA A 82 -0.67 2.87 -17.40
C ALA A 82 -0.42 4.20 -18.13
N GLU A 83 0.77 4.81 -17.95
CA GLU A 83 1.20 6.02 -18.66
C GLU A 83 1.19 5.81 -20.17
N LYS A 84 1.90 4.78 -20.66
CA LYS A 84 1.93 4.42 -22.08
C LYS A 84 0.52 4.28 -22.66
N ARG A 85 -0.38 3.61 -21.92
CA ARG A 85 -1.77 3.45 -22.36
C ARG A 85 -2.53 4.78 -22.39
N SER A 86 -2.27 5.68 -21.46
CA SER A 86 -2.88 7.00 -21.44
C SER A 86 -2.46 7.85 -22.63
N GLU A 87 -1.20 7.77 -23.04
CA GLU A 87 -0.68 8.44 -24.24
C GLU A 87 -1.34 7.91 -25.52
N GLU A 88 -1.45 6.59 -25.66
CA GLU A 88 -2.15 5.95 -26.79
C GLU A 88 -3.61 6.40 -26.92
N LEU A 89 -4.29 6.63 -25.79
CA LEU A 89 -5.68 7.09 -25.76
C LEU A 89 -5.84 8.60 -26.02
N SER A 90 -4.84 9.39 -25.64
CA SER A 90 -4.87 10.87 -25.75
C SER A 90 -4.35 11.37 -27.10
N GLY A 91 -3.63 10.52 -27.84
CA GLY A 91 -3.17 10.77 -29.22
C GLY A 91 -4.19 10.37 -30.31
N SER A 92 -5.47 10.17 -29.94
CA SER A 92 -6.60 9.92 -30.86
C SER A 92 -7.49 11.15 -31.00
#